data_AF-A0A914G848-F1
#
_entry.id   AF-A0A914G848-F1
#
_cell.length_a   1.000
_cell.length_b   1.000
_cell.length_c   1.000
_cell.angle_alpha   90.00
_cell.angle_beta   90.00
_cell.angle_gamma   90.00
#
_symmetry.space_group_name_H-M   'P 1'
#
loop_
_entity.id
_entity.type
_entity.pdbx_description
1 polymer ?
#
loop_
_entity_poly.entity_id
_entity_poly.type
_entity_poly.pdbx_seq_one_letter_code
_entity_poly.pdbx_strand_id
1 'polypeptide(L)' 'MYVYHVSDRATHLLKAECDGTVMITREKAEVDPEDAKMKEQYAHRNFQNLFKLTYNVVPLKMSNRFKLVEEV' A
#
# COMPACT_ATOMS: atom_id res chain seq x y z
N MET A 1 -4.01 -3.92 0.90
CA MET A 1 -2.60 -3.53 0.72
C MET A 1 -1.95 -3.61 2.10
N TYR A 2 -0.97 -4.49 2.30
CA TYR A 2 -0.29 -4.70 3.60
C TYR A 2 0.94 -3.81 3.75
N VAL A 3 0.79 -2.55 3.33
CA VAL A 3 1.85 -1.53 3.32
C VAL A 3 1.27 -0.25 3.88
N TYR A 4 2.01 0.40 4.78
CA TYR A 4 1.62 1.65 5.40
C TYR A 4 2.70 2.71 5.27
N HIS A 5 2.27 3.97 5.32
CA HIS A 5 3.15 5.14 5.23
C HIS A 5 3.59 5.58 6.62
N VAL A 6 4.87 5.95 6.74
CA VAL A 6 5.45 6.58 7.93
C VAL A 6 6.25 7.79 7.50
N SER A 7 6.04 8.91 8.21
CA SER A 7 6.90 10.07 8.11
C SER A 7 7.89 10.05 9.28
N ASP A 8 9.17 9.89 9.00
CA ASP A 8 10.24 9.92 10.02
C ASP A 8 11.35 10.89 9.59
N ARG A 9 11.68 11.86 10.44
CA ARG A 9 12.73 12.89 10.20
C ARG A 9 12.68 13.49 8.78
N ALA A 10 11.51 13.97 8.36
CA ALA A 10 11.23 14.53 7.03
C ALA A 10 11.40 13.54 5.84
N THR A 11 11.56 12.24 6.12
CA THR A 11 11.61 11.18 5.12
C THR A 11 10.28 10.43 5.10
N HIS A 12 9.77 10.15 3.90
CA HIS A 12 8.59 9.31 3.71
C HIS A 12 9.02 7.87 3.46
N LEU A 13 8.57 6.97 4.32
CA LEU A 13 8.87 5.54 4.27
C LEU A 13 7.59 4.76 4.03
N LEU A 14 7.69 3.72 3.19
CA LEU A 14 6.67 2.69 3.06
C LEU A 14 7.16 1.46 3.82
N LYS A 15 6.36 0.99 4.78
CA LYS A 15 6.68 -0.16 5.63
C LYS A 15 5.68 -1.28 5.41
N ALA A 16 6.16 -2.52 5.46
CA ALA A 16 5.32 -3.71 5.42
C ALA A 16 4.60 -3.88 6.76
N GLU A 17 3.30 -4.17 6.72
CA GLU A 17 2.49 -4.46 7.91
C GLU A 17 2.68 -5.88 8.42
N CYS A 18 3.08 -6.81 7.53
CA CYS A 18 3.29 -8.22 7.85
C CYS A 18 4.48 -8.80 7.10
N ASP A 19 4.97 -9.94 7.56
CA ASP A 19 5.96 -10.73 6.83
C ASP A 19 5.37 -11.28 5.54
N GLY A 20 6.10 -11.12 4.44
CA GLY A 20 5.59 -11.43 3.11
C GLY A 20 6.57 -11.13 2.00
N THR A 21 6.14 -11.35 0.76
CA THR A 21 6.89 -10.98 -0.44
C THR A 21 6.38 -9.65 -0.97
N VAL A 22 7.28 -8.70 -1.19
CA VAL A 22 6.95 -7.42 -1.81
C VAL A 22 6.62 -7.63 -3.28
N MET A 23 5.51 -7.06 -3.72
CA MET A 23 5.05 -7.08 -5.10
C MET A 23 4.84 -5.63 -5.57
N ILE A 24 5.51 -5.26 -6.65
CA ILE A 24 5.39 -3.94 -7.26
C ILE A 24 4.41 -4.04 -8.42
N THR A 25 3.36 -3.25 -8.38
CA THR A 25 2.30 -3.25 -9.40
C THR A 25 2.04 -1.84 -9.92
N ARG A 26 1.38 -1.76 -11.07
CA ARG A 26 0.87 -0.51 -11.62
C ARG A 26 -0.64 -0.57 -11.58
N GLU A 27 -1.24 0.18 -10.66
CA GLU A 27 -2.68 0.15 -10.41
C GLU A 27 -3.33 1.45 -10.88
N LYS A 28 -4.59 1.34 -11.33
CA LYS A 28 -5.36 2.52 -11.75
C LYS A 28 -5.63 3.37 -10.51
N ALA A 29 -5.33 4.65 -10.61
CA ALA A 29 -5.56 5.59 -9.52
C ALA A 29 -6.92 6.25 -9.74
N GLU A 30 -7.85 5.96 -8.85
CA GLU A 30 -9.08 6.74 -8.71
C GLU A 30 -8.73 8.00 -7.93
N VAL A 31 -8.78 9.14 -8.62
CA VAL A 31 -8.55 10.45 -8.05
C VAL A 31 -9.79 11.29 -8.25
N ASP A 32 -10.14 12.08 -7.24
CA ASP A 32 -11.17 13.08 -7.39
C ASP A 32 -10.60 14.25 -8.22
N PRO A 33 -11.11 14.48 -9.43
CA PRO A 33 -10.64 15.59 -10.25
C PRO A 33 -11.03 16.95 -9.68
N GLU A 34 -11.97 17.02 -8.72
CA GLU A 34 -12.39 18.26 -8.06
C GLU A 34 -11.47 18.68 -6.90
N ASP A 35 -10.58 17.79 -6.45
CA ASP A 35 -9.58 18.13 -5.43
C ASP A 35 -8.59 19.18 -5.98
N ALA A 36 -8.47 20.31 -5.26
CA ALA A 36 -7.68 21.45 -5.68
C ALA A 36 -6.18 21.12 -5.86
N LYS A 37 -5.61 20.22 -5.03
CA LYS A 37 -4.21 19.80 -5.14
C LYS A 37 -4.01 18.88 -6.34
N MET A 38 -5.01 18.04 -6.65
CA MET A 38 -4.97 17.20 -7.86
C MET A 38 -5.05 18.05 -9.13
N LYS A 39 -5.92 19.07 -9.16
CA LYS A 39 -5.97 20.03 -10.28
C LYS A 39 -4.62 20.71 -10.45
N GLU A 40 -4.01 21.23 -9.39
CA GLU A 40 -2.72 21.92 -9.49
C GLU A 40 -1.59 21.01 -10.02
N GLN A 41 -1.45 19.80 -9.47
CA GLN A 41 -0.33 18.92 -9.79
C GLN A 41 -0.53 18.09 -11.06
N TYR A 42 -1.79 17.80 -11.41
CA TYR A 42 -2.14 16.86 -12.48
C TYR A 42 -3.02 17.48 -13.59
N ALA A 43 -3.26 18.79 -13.61
CA ALA A 43 -4.05 19.47 -14.65
C ALA A 43 -3.63 19.14 -16.09
N HIS A 44 -2.34 18.85 -16.31
CA HIS A 44 -1.79 18.52 -17.62
C HIS A 44 -2.00 17.04 -18.02
N ARG A 45 -2.55 16.20 -17.14
CA ARG A 45 -2.75 14.76 -17.38
C ARG A 45 -4.21 14.42 -17.61
N ASN A 46 -4.44 13.42 -18.44
CA ASN A 46 -5.77 12.84 -18.60
C ASN A 46 -6.10 11.95 -17.38
N PHE A 47 -7.06 12.40 -16.57
CA PHE A 47 -7.53 11.70 -15.37
C PHE A 47 -8.18 10.34 -15.66
N GLN A 48 -8.61 10.06 -16.90
CA GLN A 48 -9.23 8.78 -17.26
C GLN A 48 -8.26 7.59 -17.17
N ASN A 49 -6.97 7.83 -17.44
CA ASN A 49 -5.91 6.80 -17.50
C ASN A 49 -4.74 7.14 -16.57
N LEU A 50 -5.05 7.56 -15.35
CA LEU A 50 -4.04 7.74 -14.33
C LEU A 50 -3.73 6.40 -13.65
N PHE A 51 -2.45 6.05 -13.62
CA PHE A 51 -1.96 4.86 -12.94
C PHE A 51 -0.83 5.25 -11.99
N LYS A 52 -0.79 4.62 -10.83
CA LYS A 52 0.27 4.80 -9.83
C LYS A 52 1.04 3.50 -9.67
N LEU A 53 2.33 3.64 -9.43
CA LEU A 53 3.15 2.53 -8.97
C LEU A 53 2.77 2.27 -7.51
N THR A 54 2.39 1.04 -7.20
CA THR A 54 1.98 0.62 -5.88
C THR A 54 2.90 -0.49 -5.38
N TYR A 55 3.15 -0.48 -4.08
CA TYR A 55 3.94 -1.50 -3.39
C TYR A 55 2.99 -2.29 -2.51
N ASN A 56 2.81 -3.56 -2.84
CA ASN A 56 1.99 -4.49 -2.07
C ASN A 56 2.90 -5.49 -1.35
N VAL A 57 2.39 -6.12 -0.31
CA VAL A 57 3.04 -7.26 0.35
C VAL A 57 2.07 -8.41 0.28
N VAL A 58 2.50 -9.55 -0.24
CA VAL A 58 1.76 -10.81 -0.23
C VAL A 58 2.13 -11.53 1.08
N PRO A 59 1.21 -11.65 2.05
CA PRO A 59 1.54 -12.23 3.35
C PRO A 59 2.02 -13.68 3.22
N LEU A 60 2.98 -14.06 4.07
CA LEU A 60 3.32 -15.47 4.22
C LEU A 60 2.12 -16.24 4.78
N LYS A 61 1.99 -17.50 4.38
CA LYS A 61 0.95 -18.38 4.89
C LYS A 61 1.13 -18.56 6.40
N MET A 62 0.14 -18.16 7.18
CA MET A 62 0.13 -18.42 8.62
C MET A 62 0.24 -19.93 8.86
N SER A 63 1.03 -20.32 9.86
CA SER A 63 1.21 -21.73 10.19
C SER A 63 -0.12 -22.37 10.60
N ASN A 64 -1.01 -21.60 11.24
CA ASN A 64 -2.26 -22.05 11.86
C ASN A 64 -2.08 -23.32 12.69
N ARG A 65 -0.88 -23.49 13.29
CA ARG A 65 -0.56 -24.62 14.16
C ARG A 65 -0.69 -24.17 15.59
N PHE A 66 -1.58 -24.83 16.31
CA PHE A 66 -1.76 -24.63 17.74
C PHE A 66 -1.13 -25.82 18.46
N LYS A 67 -0.34 -25.54 19.49
CA LYS A 67 0.20 -26.56 20.38
C LYS A 67 -0.57 -26.46 21.69
N LEU A 68 -1.21 -27.55 22.11
CA LEU A 68 -1.80 -27.64 23.44
C LEU A 68 -0.65 -27.52 24.46
N VAL A 69 -0.73 -26.51 25.32
CA VAL A 69 0.28 -26.26 26.35
C VAL A 69 -0.09 -27.02 27.63
N GLU A 70 -1.38 -27.10 27.95
CA GLU A 70 -1.90 -27.75 29.15
C GLU A 70 -3.39 -28.09 28.97
N GLU A 71 -3.85 -29.17 29.59
CA GLU A 71 -5.25 -29.55 29.72
C GLU A 71 -5.57 -29.60 31.21
N VAL A 72 -6.55 -28.80 31.65
CA VAL A 72 -6.97 -28.63 33.05
C VAL A 72 -8.24 -29.39 33.32
#